data_AF-A0A3B0R6Z0-F1
#
_entry.id   AF-A0A3B0R6Z0-F1
#
_cell.length_a   1.000
_cell.length_b   1.000
_cell.length_c   1.000
_cell.angle_alpha   90.00
_cell.angle_beta   90.00
_cell.angle_gamma   90.00
#
_symmetry.space_group_name_H-M   'P 1'
#
loop_
_entity.id
_entity.type
_entity.pdbx_description
1 polymer ?
#
loop_
_entity_poly.entity_id
_entity_poly.type
_entity_poly.pdbx_seq_one_letter_code
_entity_poly.pdbx_strand_id
1 'polypeptide(L)'
;MSKRKICVVVASRANYGRIKSVLQAIKDNPELELQLVVGASAVLHRFGNVIDIIRKDGFTVDATVYMVVEGENPITMAKSTGLAII
;
A
#
# COMPACT_ATOMS: atom_id res chain seq x y z
N MET A 1 -8.31 -22.07 15.88
CA MET A 1 -7.38 -20.95 16.18
C MET A 1 -7.74 -19.78 15.28
N SER A 2 -7.57 -18.54 15.73
CA SER A 2 -7.74 -17.38 14.84
C SER A 2 -6.56 -17.28 13.88
N LYS A 3 -6.81 -16.86 12.63
CA LYS A 3 -5.75 -16.61 11.66
C LYS A 3 -4.82 -15.50 12.16
N ARG A 4 -3.53 -15.60 11.90
CA ARG A 4 -2.57 -14.54 12.20
C ARG A 4 -2.68 -13.45 11.13
N LYS A 5 -2.96 -12.22 11.56
CA LYS A 5 -3.10 -11.08 10.66
C LYS A 5 -1.73 -10.50 10.30
N ILE A 6 -1.50 -10.26 9.02
CA ILE A 6 -0.28 -9.67 8.48
C ILE A 6 -0.66 -8.41 7.70
N CYS A 7 -0.36 -7.24 8.27
CA CYS A 7 -0.58 -5.96 7.63
C CYS A 7 0.65 -5.58 6.78
N VAL A 8 0.42 -5.29 5.50
CA VAL A 8 1.45 -4.85 4.56
C VAL A 8 1.07 -3.49 3.99
N VAL A 9 2.02 -2.55 4.01
CA VAL A 9 1.83 -1.20 3.48
C VAL A 9 2.60 -1.04 2.18
N VAL A 10 1.93 -0.61 1.12
CA VAL A 10 2.52 -0.35 -0.20
C VAL A 10 2.40 1.14 -0.53
N ALA A 11 3.54 1.82 -0.55
CA ALA A 11 3.60 3.27 -0.80
C ALA A 11 3.98 3.64 -2.25
N SER A 12 4.51 2.69 -3.03
CA SER A 12 4.99 2.94 -4.39
C SER A 12 4.98 1.70 -5.28
N ARG A 13 5.09 1.91 -6.60
CA ARG A 13 5.27 0.84 -7.59
C ARG A 13 6.49 -0.02 -7.30
N ALA A 14 7.60 0.60 -6.88
CA ALA A 14 8.85 -0.09 -6.57
C ALA A 14 8.69 -1.01 -5.35
N ASN A 15 7.91 -0.60 -4.34
CA ASN A 15 7.59 -1.48 -3.22
C ASN A 15 6.78 -2.69 -3.71
N TYR A 16 5.70 -2.45 -4.46
CA TYR A 16 4.82 -3.52 -4.92
C TYR A 16 5.56 -4.59 -5.74
N GLY A 17 6.39 -4.16 -6.70
CA GLY A 17 7.14 -5.08 -7.55
C GLY A 17 8.08 -6.02 -6.78
N ARG A 18 8.60 -5.59 -5.62
CA ARG A 18 9.52 -6.40 -4.81
C ARG A 18 8.82 -7.37 -3.87
N ILE A 19 7.59 -7.07 -3.45
CA ILE A 19 6.89 -7.83 -2.40
C ILE A 19 5.68 -8.62 -2.92
N LYS A 20 5.36 -8.54 -4.22
CA LYS A 20 4.22 -9.26 -4.81
C LYS A 20 4.23 -10.76 -4.48
N SER A 21 5.39 -11.42 -4.54
CA SER A 21 5.52 -12.84 -4.16
C SER A 21 5.21 -13.10 -2.69
N VAL A 22 5.58 -12.17 -1.79
CA VAL A 22 5.27 -12.26 -0.36
C VAL A 22 3.77 -12.09 -0.11
N LEU A 23 3.14 -11.12 -0.77
CA LEU A 23 1.69 -10.92 -0.69
C LEU A 23 0.93 -12.18 -1.13
N GLN A 24 1.38 -12.80 -2.23
CA GLN A 24 0.82 -14.05 -2.72
C GLN A 24 0.99 -15.19 -1.70
N ALA A 25 2.19 -15.36 -1.14
CA ALA A 25 2.45 -16.38 -0.13
C ALA A 25 1.62 -16.21 1.16
N ILE A 26 1.36 -14.96 1.58
CA ILE A 26 0.47 -14.69 2.72
C ILE A 26 -0.98 -15.06 2.37
N LYS A 27 -1.45 -14.67 1.18
CA LYS A 27 -2.82 -14.94 0.70
C LYS A 27 -3.11 -16.43 0.58
N ASP A 28 -2.13 -17.21 0.14
CA ASP A 28 -2.28 -18.66 -0.10
C ASP A 28 -2.14 -19.49 1.19
N ASN A 29 -1.71 -18.89 2.29
CA ASN A 29 -1.54 -19.59 3.56
C ASN A 29 -2.85 -19.60 4.38
N PRO A 30 -3.43 -20.78 4.70
CA PRO A 30 -4.70 -20.87 5.41
C PRO A 30 -4.66 -20.34 6.85
N GLU A 31 -3.48 -20.26 7.46
CA GLU A 31 -3.28 -19.77 8.83
C GLU A 31 -3.09 -18.25 8.89
N LEU A 32 -2.95 -17.58 7.74
CA LEU A 32 -2.70 -16.14 7.64
C LEU A 32 -3.89 -15.39 7.06
N GLU A 33 -4.02 -14.13 7.47
CA GLU A 33 -4.95 -13.15 6.91
C GLU A 33 -4.11 -11.95 6.43
N LEU A 34 -4.09 -11.72 5.12
CA LEU A 34 -3.46 -10.53 4.55
C LEU A 34 -4.35 -9.30 4.78
N GLN A 35 -3.77 -8.24 5.31
CA GLN A 35 -4.36 -6.89 5.32
C GLN A 35 -3.45 -5.98 4.50
N LEU A 36 -3.98 -5.37 3.44
CA LEU A 36 -3.20 -4.57 2.50
C LEU A 36 -3.64 -3.11 2.56
N VAL A 37 -2.69 -2.25 2.94
CA VAL A 37 -2.86 -0.78 2.92
C VAL A 37 -2.05 -0.22 1.76
N VAL A 38 -2.68 0.59 0.91
CA VAL A 38 -2.02 1.23 -0.22
C VAL A 38 -2.07 2.74 -0.05
N GLY A 39 -0.95 3.44 -0.26
CA GLY A 39 -0.90 4.88 -0.03
C GLY A 39 0.18 5.60 -0.82
N ALA A 40 0.40 6.87 -0.46
CA ALA A 40 1.42 7.72 -1.06
C ALA A 40 1.37 7.74 -2.60
N SER A 41 2.48 7.49 -3.29
CA SER A 41 2.54 7.51 -4.76
C SER A 41 1.70 6.41 -5.43
N ALA A 42 1.41 5.31 -4.73
CA ALA A 42 0.71 4.15 -5.31
C ALA A 42 -0.76 4.43 -5.63
N VAL A 43 -1.36 5.43 -5.00
CA VAL A 43 -2.79 5.79 -5.14
C VAL A 43 -3.02 7.00 -6.05
N LEU A 44 -1.94 7.57 -6.60
CA LEU A 44 -1.99 8.77 -7.43
C LEU A 44 -1.90 8.43 -8.92
N HIS A 45 -2.86 8.92 -9.70
CA HIS A 45 -2.94 8.66 -11.14
C HIS A 45 -1.68 9.08 -11.91
N ARG A 46 -1.04 10.20 -11.53
CA ARG A 46 0.19 10.71 -12.15
C ARG A 46 1.38 9.73 -12.08
N PHE A 47 1.38 8.79 -11.14
CA PHE A 47 2.42 7.76 -11.00
C PHE A 47 1.97 6.41 -11.61
N GLY A 48 0.94 6.44 -12.46
CA GLY A 48 0.42 5.30 -13.22
C GLY A 48 -0.40 4.32 -12.39
N ASN A 49 -1.18 4.85 -11.45
CA ASN A 49 -2.26 4.20 -10.70
C ASN A 49 -1.98 2.76 -10.23
N VAL A 50 -0.94 2.60 -9.40
CA VAL A 50 -0.47 1.27 -8.95
C VAL A 50 -1.55 0.48 -8.23
N ILE A 51 -2.46 1.14 -7.52
CA ILE A 51 -3.60 0.51 -6.85
C ILE A 51 -4.47 -0.33 -7.80
N ASP A 52 -4.62 0.08 -9.06
CA ASP A 52 -5.40 -0.68 -10.04
C ASP A 52 -4.66 -1.94 -10.50
N ILE A 53 -3.32 -1.86 -10.60
CA ILE A 53 -2.47 -3.02 -10.90
C ILE A 53 -2.61 -4.05 -9.77
N ILE A 54 -2.53 -3.59 -8.50
CA ILE A 54 -2.70 -4.43 -7.31
C ILE A 54 -4.06 -5.15 -7.33
N ARG A 55 -5.14 -4.43 -7.63
CA ARG A 55 -6.49 -4.99 -7.74
C ARG A 55 -6.60 -5.99 -8.90
N LYS A 56 -6.04 -5.66 -10.06
CA LYS A 56 -6.02 -6.54 -11.24
C LYS A 56 -5.24 -7.82 -11.00
N ASP A 57 -4.21 -7.77 -10.17
CA ASP A 57 -3.45 -8.94 -9.71
C ASP A 57 -4.21 -9.79 -8.66
N GLY A 58 -5.44 -9.41 -8.30
CA GLY A 58 -6.32 -10.18 -7.45
C GLY A 58 -6.11 -9.95 -5.95
N PHE A 59 -5.45 -8.86 -5.56
CA PHE A 59 -5.34 -8.46 -4.16
C PHE A 59 -6.47 -7.50 -3.76
N THR A 60 -7.08 -7.77 -2.61
CA THR A 60 -8.00 -6.82 -1.96
C THR A 60 -7.19 -5.75 -1.25
N VAL A 61 -7.58 -4.49 -1.40
CA VAL A 61 -6.99 -3.36 -0.66
C VAL A 61 -7.95 -2.98 0.46
N ASP A 62 -7.55 -3.22 1.70
CA ASP A 62 -8.38 -3.00 2.88
C ASP A 62 -8.48 -1.53 3.26
N ALA A 63 -7.42 -0.75 2.99
CA ALA A 63 -7.41 0.69 3.24
C ALA A 63 -6.55 1.44 2.22
N THR A 64 -6.95 2.68 1.95
CA THR A 64 -6.24 3.59 1.05
C THR A 64 -5.86 4.87 1.80
N VAL A 65 -4.60 5.29 1.74
CA VAL A 65 -4.09 6.47 2.47
C VAL A 65 -3.62 7.55 1.49
N TYR A 66 -4.39 8.64 1.40
CA TYR A 66 -4.07 9.81 0.58
C TYR A 66 -3.31 10.84 1.41
N MET A 67 -1.98 10.82 1.31
CA MET A 67 -1.12 11.60 2.20
C MET A 67 -0.14 12.54 1.48
N VAL A 68 -0.01 12.49 0.15
CA VAL A 68 1.05 13.25 -0.53
C VAL A 68 0.64 14.71 -0.72
N VAL A 69 1.45 15.62 -0.18
CA VAL A 69 1.48 17.05 -0.53
C VAL A 69 2.66 17.28 -1.47
N GLU A 70 2.37 17.76 -2.67
CA GLU A 70 3.40 17.96 -3.70
C GLU A 70 4.32 19.14 -3.40
N GLY A 71 5.57 19.05 -3.87
CA GLY A 71 6.58 20.12 -3.79
C GLY A 71 7.98 19.67 -3.38
N GLU A 72 8.14 18.39 -2.99
CA GLU A 72 9.42 17.70 -2.81
C GLU A 72 10.46 18.44 -1.93
N ASN A 73 9.99 19.19 -0.94
CA ASN A 73 10.81 19.88 0.04
C ASN A 73 10.46 19.44 1.47
N PRO A 74 11.29 19.77 2.48
CA PRO A 74 11.05 19.33 3.86
C PRO A 74 9.68 19.75 4.42
N ILE A 75 9.15 20.91 4.03
CA ILE A 75 7.83 21.39 4.46
C ILE A 75 6.74 20.49 3.90
N THR A 76 6.78 20.19 2.60
CA THR A 76 5.78 19.34 1.95
C THR A 76 5.88 17.88 2.42
N MET A 77 7.10 17.40 2.71
CA MET A 77 7.30 16.10 3.35
C MET A 77 6.68 16.06 4.76
N ALA A 78 6.94 17.06 5.59
CA ALA A 78 6.37 17.14 6.94
C ALA A 78 4.84 17.19 6.91
N LYS A 79 4.25 17.99 6.00
CA LYS A 79 2.80 18.03 5.79
C LYS A 79 2.26 16.66 5.33
N SER A 80 2.96 15.99 4.42
CA SER A 80 2.55 14.68 3.93
C SER A 80 2.50 13.64 5.04
N THR A 81 3.54 13.62 5.88
CA THR A 81 3.57 12.76 7.08
C THR A 81 2.46 13.12 8.05
N GLY A 82 2.21 14.42 8.29
CA GLY A 82 1.11 14.87 9.15
C GLY A 82 -0.26 14.39 8.70
N LEU A 83 -0.53 14.43 7.39
CA LEU A 83 -1.77 13.90 6.80
C LEU A 83 -1.91 12.38 6.92
N ALA A 84 -0.80 11.64 7.04
CA ALA A 84 -0.84 10.19 7.20
C ALA A 84 -1.15 9.75 8.65
N ILE A 85 -1.06 10.65 9.61
CA ILE A 85 -1.26 10.38 11.05
C ILE A 85 -2.72 10.61 11.48
N ILE A 86 -3.42 11.55 10.83
CA ILE A 86 -4.81 11.94 11.15
C ILE A 86 -5.83 11.14 10.36
#